data_AF-A0A7C3D6P7-F1
#
_entry.id   AF-A0A7C3D6P7-F1
#
_cell.length_a   1.000
_cell.length_b   1.000
_cell.length_c   1.000
_cell.angle_alpha   90.00
_cell.angle_beta   90.00
_cell.angle_gamma   90.00
#
_symmetry.space_group_name_H-M   'P 1'
#
loop_
_entity.id
_entity.type
_entity.pdbx_description
1 polymer ?
#
loop_
_entity_poly.entity_id
_entity_poly.type
_entity_poly.pdbx_seq_one_letter_code
_entity_poly.pdbx_strand_id
1 'polypeptide(L)' 'LGRRQDELELHEPSGDNYRHAARLMGKGAELEEVMEDCGLARGEAELLALAQKLEKAS' A
#
# COMPACT_ATOMS: atom_id res chain seq x y z
N LEU A 1 -34.13 0.02 -18.42
CA LEU A 1 -33.12 -1.04 -18.67
C LEU A 1 -31.74 -0.45 -18.41
N GLY A 2 -31.23 -0.64 -17.19
CA GLY A 2 -29.96 -0.08 -16.74
C GLY A 2 -28.78 -0.89 -17.29
N ARG A 3 -27.89 -0.22 -18.02
CA ARG A 3 -26.59 -0.77 -18.41
C ARG A 3 -25.55 0.02 -17.63
N ARG A 4 -25.22 -0.45 -16.42
CA ARG A 4 -23.98 -0.06 -15.76
C ARG A 4 -22.88 -0.63 -16.65
N GLN A 5 -22.16 0.25 -17.33
CA GLN A 5 -21.00 -0.12 -18.12
C GLN A 5 -19.96 -0.58 -17.11
N ASP A 6 -19.59 -1.86 -17.18
CA ASP A 6 -18.44 -2.39 -16.47
C ASP A 6 -17.21 -1.74 -17.10
N GLU A 7 -16.81 -0.58 -16.58
CA GLU A 7 -15.48 -0.05 -16.80
C GLU A 7 -14.51 -1.09 -16.26
N LEU A 8 -13.88 -1.82 -17.16
CA LEU A 8 -12.62 -2.51 -16.90
C LEU A 8 -11.59 -1.43 -16.59
N GLU A 9 -11.66 -0.87 -15.38
CA GLU A 9 -10.56 -0.12 -14.81
C GLU A 9 -9.38 -1.09 -14.74
N LEU A 10 -8.31 -0.77 -15.46
CA LEU A 10 -7.02 -1.41 -15.32
C LEU A 10 -6.46 -0.97 -13.96
N HIS A 11 -7.07 -1.47 -12.89
CA HIS A 11 -6.67 -1.17 -11.53
C HIS A 11 -5.36 -1.91 -11.30
N GLU A 12 -4.23 -1.20 -11.33
CA GLU A 12 -2.97 -1.78 -10.86
C GLU A 12 -3.13 -2.10 -9.38
N PRO A 13 -3.29 -3.39 -9.00
CA PRO A 13 -3.59 -3.76 -7.61
C PRO A 13 -2.48 -3.32 -6.66
N SER A 14 -1.25 -3.25 -7.19
CA SER A 14 -0.04 -2.90 -6.46
C SER A 14 -0.08 -1.46 -5.91
N GLY A 15 -0.61 -0.50 -6.68
CA GLY A 15 -0.58 0.93 -6.31
C GLY A 15 -1.40 1.22 -5.05
N ASP A 16 -2.56 0.59 -4.92
CA ASP A 16 -3.44 0.77 -3.77
C ASP A 16 -2.92 0.03 -2.52
N ASN A 17 -2.26 -1.12 -2.69
CA ASN A 17 -1.60 -1.81 -1.58
C ASN A 17 -0.47 -0.98 -0.96
N TYR A 18 0.35 -0.30 -1.77
CA TYR A 18 1.41 0.58 -1.26
C TYR A 18 0.87 1.80 -0.53
N ARG A 19 -0.20 2.42 -1.04
CA ARG A 19 -0.88 3.54 -0.37
C ARG A 19 -1.53 3.11 0.95
N HIS A 20 -2.08 1.91 0.98
CA HIS A 20 -2.63 1.32 2.21
C HIS A 20 -1.52 1.07 3.24
N ALA A 21 -0.42 0.45 2.82
CA ALA A 21 0.75 0.16 3.65
C ALA A 21 1.36 1.44 4.24
N ALA A 22 1.57 2.48 3.43
CA ALA A 22 2.09 3.77 3.90
C ALA A 22 1.20 4.39 4.99
N ARG A 23 -0.13 4.25 4.85
CA ARG A 23 -1.09 4.73 5.85
C ARG A 23 -1.03 3.92 7.15
N LEU A 24 -0.92 2.60 7.08
CA LEU A 24 -0.77 1.73 8.25
C LEU A 24 0.53 2.03 9.00
N MET A 25 1.65 2.12 8.29
CA MET A 25 2.94 2.52 8.86
C MET A 25 2.90 3.92 9.49
N GLY A 26 2.17 4.86 8.87
CA GLY A 26 1.95 6.19 9.43
C GLY A 26 1.19 6.18 10.76
N LYS A 27 0.36 5.16 11.00
CA LYS A 27 -0.35 4.92 12.28
C LYS A 27 0.48 4.11 13.28
N GLY A 28 1.69 3.68 12.92
CA GLY A 28 2.57 2.89 13.78
C GLY A 28 2.34 1.39 13.70
N ALA A 29 1.71 0.88 12.64
CA ALA A 29 1.65 -0.57 12.39
C ALA A 29 3.06 -1.15 12.23
N GLU A 30 3.25 -2.37 12.74
CA GLU A 30 4.51 -3.10 12.64
C GLU A 30 4.74 -3.64 11.21
N LEU A 31 5.99 -3.94 10.88
CA LEU A 31 6.36 -4.39 9.52
C LEU A 31 5.60 -5.66 9.11
N GLU A 32 5.52 -6.65 10.00
CA GLU A 32 4.79 -7.89 9.76
C GLU A 32 3.29 -7.67 9.55
N GLU A 33 2.66 -6.75 10.30
CA GLU A 33 1.24 -6.39 10.14
C GLU A 33 0.98 -5.77 8.76
N VAL A 34 1.88 -4.88 8.32
CA VAL A 34 1.80 -4.26 7.00
C VAL A 34 1.96 -5.28 5.88
N MET A 35 2.86 -6.26 6.04
CA MET A 35 3.05 -7.33 5.07
C MET A 35 1.79 -8.20 4.93
N GLU A 36 1.19 -8.58 6.05
CA GLU A 36 -0.02 -9.42 6.08
C GLU A 36 -1.23 -8.69 5.51
N ASP A 37 -1.50 -7.46 5.97
CA ASP A 37 -2.70 -6.70 5.59
C ASP A 37 -2.64 -6.17 4.15
N CYS A 38 -1.45 -5.86 3.65
CA CYS A 38 -1.28 -5.28 2.31
C CYS A 38 -0.80 -6.30 1.27
N GLY A 39 -0.55 -7.55 1.67
CA GLY A 39 -0.04 -8.59 0.78
C GLY A 39 1.33 -8.26 0.17
N LEU A 40 2.19 -7.58 0.94
CA LEU A 40 3.51 -7.14 0.47
C LEU A 40 4.58 -8.17 0.80
N ALA A 41 5.53 -8.36 -0.11
CA ALA A 41 6.76 -9.05 0.20
C ALA A 41 7.58 -8.24 1.21
N ARG A 42 8.41 -8.93 2.01
CA ARG A 42 9.24 -8.28 3.03
C ARG A 42 10.09 -7.14 2.47
N GLY A 43 10.73 -7.35 1.31
CA GLY A 43 11.54 -6.32 0.67
C GLY A 43 10.75 -5.07 0.27
N GLU A 44 9.51 -5.25 -0.18
CA GLU A 44 8.61 -4.14 -0.51
C GLU A 44 8.22 -3.34 0.74
N ALA A 45 7.88 -4.04 1.83
CA ALA A 45 7.56 -3.41 3.10
C ALA A 45 8.77 -2.68 3.71
N GLU A 46 9.97 -3.27 3.67
CA GLU A 46 11.20 -2.63 4.14
C GLU A 46 11.55 -1.37 3.33
N LEU A 47 11.35 -1.40 2.01
CA LEU A 47 11.54 -0.24 1.14
C LEU A 47 10.58 0.90 1.50
N LEU A 48 9.29 0.59 1.71
CA LEU A 48 8.28 1.55 2.17
C LEU A 48 8.63 2.18 3.52
N ALA A 49 9.08 1.36 4.48
CA ALA A 49 9.51 1.83 5.79
C ALA A 49 10.71 2.79 5.69
N LEU A 50 11.64 2.52 4.77
CA LEU A 50 12.77 3.41 4.51
C LEU A 50 12.31 4.72 3.86
N ALA A 51 11.45 4.66 2.85
CA ALA A 51 10.90 5.84 2.18
C ALA A 51 10.20 6.78 3.18
N GLN A 52 9.37 6.24 4.07
CA GLN A 52 8.68 7.01 5.11
C GLN A 52 9.65 7.67 6.11
N LYS A 53 10.77 7.03 6.42
CA LYS A 53 11.82 7.63 7.29
C LYS A 53 12.52 8.80 6.59
N LEU A 54 12.77 8.67 5.29
CA LEU A 54 13.39 9.72 4.48
C LEU A 54 12.45 10.93 4.34
N GLU A 55 11.16 10.70 4.10
CA GLU A 55 10.16 11.78 4.03
C GLU A 55 10.04 12.55 5.35
N LYS A 56 10.05 11.86 6.50
CA LYS A 56 10.00 12.51 7.82
C LYS A 56 11.27 13.29 8.17
N ALA A 57 12.39 12.98 7.53
CA ALA A 57 13.69 13.62 7.77
C ALA A 57 13.95 14.82 6.84
N SER A 58 13.12 15.01 5.80
CA SER A 58 13.16 16.15 4.89
C SER A 58 12.31 17.33 5.38
#